data_AF-A0A4R8A2L7-F1
#
_entry.id   AF-A0A4R8A2L7-F1
#
_cell.length_a   1.000
_cell.length_b   1.000
_cell.length_c   1.000
_cell.angle_alpha   90.00
_cell.angle_beta   90.00
_cell.angle_gamma   90.00
#
_symmetry.space_group_name_H-M   'P 1'
#
loop_
_entity.id
_entity.type
_entity.pdbx_description
1 polymer ?
#
loop_
_entity_poly.entity_id
_entity_poly.type
_entity_poly.pdbx_seq_one_letter_code
_entity_poly.pdbx_strand_id
1 'polypeptide(L)'
;MKKLGKLFLVAMLITLVACGGSKNDEVEVAKTQIKTNEVYEAPKNAFEYQVVTYNELTDALKSNDEEKIANLVAQNFAIDFFSLKNKESSEDVGGLTYIPEDRREEWKTFAMNYVYANYRFISDDYGKANLPVVSEAKVTNTTTEALSYTVTVPGNEAEGTTDTVETQDFDAYVVTISISYEDTSVKADELKSEATIYVINNNGRLEIIKLQ
;
A
#
# COMPACT_ATOMS: atom_id res chain seq x y z
N MET A 1 -33.89 56.98 32.85
CA MET A 1 -33.84 56.97 31.36
C MET A 1 -33.57 55.54 30.91
N LYS A 2 -34.26 55.12 29.84
CA LYS A 2 -34.18 53.82 29.14
C LYS A 2 -32.70 53.45 28.85
N LYS A 3 -32.25 52.18 28.81
CA LYS A 3 -32.78 51.05 28.06
C LYS A 3 -32.32 49.69 28.62
N LEU A 4 -33.23 48.74 28.46
CA LEU A 4 -33.09 47.28 28.50
C LEU A 4 -32.13 46.78 27.38
N GLY A 5 -31.35 45.73 27.64
CA GLY A 5 -30.47 45.09 26.64
C GLY A 5 -29.95 43.71 27.04
N LYS A 6 -30.82 42.70 26.91
CA LYS A 6 -30.65 41.24 26.75
C LYS A 6 -29.40 40.52 27.30
N LEU A 7 -29.73 39.59 28.22
CA LEU A 7 -29.10 38.34 28.61
C LEU A 7 -28.42 37.55 27.46
N PHE A 8 -27.18 37.11 27.67
CA PHE A 8 -26.68 35.79 27.21
C PHE A 8 -25.67 35.27 28.24
N LEU A 9 -25.95 34.09 28.76
CA LEU A 9 -25.19 33.37 29.78
C LEU A 9 -23.95 32.74 29.13
N VAL A 10 -22.75 33.13 29.56
CA VAL A 10 -21.50 32.41 29.27
C VAL A 10 -20.82 32.16 30.62
N ALA A 11 -20.98 30.96 31.15
CA ALA A 11 -20.21 30.45 32.28
C ALA A 11 -18.93 29.84 31.71
N MET A 12 -17.78 30.52 31.77
CA MET A 12 -16.87 30.73 32.91
C MET A 12 -15.70 29.74 32.83
N LEU A 13 -14.60 30.25 32.26
CA LEU A 13 -13.23 29.76 32.40
C LEU A 13 -12.84 29.65 33.88
N ILE A 14 -12.13 28.57 34.22
CA ILE A 14 -11.28 28.45 35.42
C ILE A 14 -9.97 27.77 34.96
N THR A 15 -9.01 28.55 34.46
CA THR A 15 -7.81 29.14 35.11
C THR A 15 -6.56 28.29 35.03
N LEU A 16 -5.53 28.91 34.43
CA LEU A 16 -4.14 28.51 34.39
C LEU A 16 -3.56 28.28 35.80
N VAL A 17 -2.63 27.34 35.88
CA VAL A 17 -1.40 27.53 36.66
C VAL A 17 -0.21 27.30 35.73
N ALA A 18 0.63 28.33 35.62
CA ALA A 18 1.85 28.36 34.86
C ALA A 18 3.06 28.03 35.76
N CYS A 19 3.97 27.22 35.25
CA CYS A 19 5.40 27.14 35.54
C CYS A 19 5.99 26.46 34.30
N GLY A 20 6.83 27.04 33.45
CA GLY A 20 8.00 27.88 33.74
C GLY A 20 9.25 27.04 33.42
N GLY A 21 9.58 26.88 32.14
CA GLY A 21 10.80 26.20 31.70
C GLY A 21 10.77 25.77 30.24
N SER A 22 11.44 26.54 29.36
CA SER A 22 11.72 26.17 27.98
C SER A 22 12.56 24.89 27.92
N LYS A 23 11.95 23.80 27.43
CA LYS A 23 12.64 22.66 26.84
C LYS A 23 11.85 22.27 25.61
N ASN A 24 12.54 22.14 24.48
CA ASN A 24 11.99 21.58 23.26
C ASN A 24 11.42 20.20 23.59
N ASP A 25 10.09 20.09 23.59
CA ASP A 25 9.46 18.79 23.45
C ASP A 25 9.57 18.42 21.97
N GLU A 26 10.67 17.74 21.61
CA GLU A 26 10.60 16.80 20.50
C GLU A 26 9.47 15.84 20.85
N VAL A 27 8.35 15.98 20.14
CA VAL A 27 7.33 14.94 20.09
C VAL A 27 8.05 13.73 19.51
N GLU A 28 8.45 12.80 20.38
CA GLU A 28 8.91 11.49 19.96
C GLU A 28 7.71 10.79 19.32
N VAL A 29 7.60 10.92 17.99
CA VAL A 29 6.60 10.22 17.19
C VAL A 29 6.90 8.74 17.38
N ALA A 30 6.06 8.07 18.16
CA ALA A 30 6.16 6.62 18.31
C ALA A 30 6.02 6.01 16.91
N LYS A 31 7.12 5.47 16.37
CA LYS A 31 7.10 4.72 15.11
C LYS A 31 6.05 3.63 15.26
N THR A 32 4.97 3.72 14.48
CA THR A 32 3.92 2.71 14.45
C THR A 32 4.56 1.33 14.28
N GLN A 33 4.31 0.39 15.19
CA GLN A 33 4.83 -0.98 15.06
C GLN A 33 4.05 -1.72 13.97
N ILE A 34 4.76 -2.47 13.12
CA ILE A 34 4.16 -3.31 12.09
C ILE A 34 3.40 -4.46 12.78
N LYS A 35 2.12 -4.63 12.42
CA LYS A 35 1.29 -5.78 12.80
C LYS A 35 1.64 -6.98 11.91
N THR A 36 1.16 -8.16 12.27
CA THR A 36 1.27 -9.36 11.42
C THR A 36 -0.11 -9.93 11.12
N ASN A 37 -0.23 -10.62 9.99
CA ASN A 37 -1.38 -11.44 9.62
C ASN A 37 -0.90 -12.70 8.89
N GLU A 38 -1.80 -13.65 8.64
CA GLU A 38 -1.49 -14.94 8.02
C GLU A 38 -1.60 -14.93 6.49
N VAL A 39 -2.04 -13.81 5.88
CA VAL A 39 -2.42 -13.74 4.45
C VAL A 39 -1.34 -13.08 3.58
N TYR A 40 -0.69 -12.04 4.10
CA TYR A 40 0.34 -11.26 3.40
C TYR A 40 1.59 -11.08 4.26
N GLU A 41 2.74 -11.18 3.63
CA GLU A 41 4.03 -10.94 4.29
C GLU A 41 4.14 -9.47 4.73
N ALA A 42 4.64 -9.26 5.95
CA ALA A 42 4.90 -7.92 6.45
C ALA A 42 6.02 -7.24 5.65
N PRO A 43 5.89 -5.93 5.34
CA PRO A 43 6.91 -5.22 4.58
C PRO A 43 8.23 -5.12 5.35
N LYS A 44 9.35 -5.32 4.65
CA LYS A 44 10.70 -5.20 5.20
C LYS A 44 11.24 -3.80 4.93
N ASN A 45 12.03 -3.25 5.87
CA ASN A 45 12.59 -1.90 5.76
C ASN A 45 11.53 -0.83 5.39
N ALA A 46 10.34 -0.95 5.98
CA ALA A 46 9.17 -0.15 5.58
C ALA A 46 9.28 1.31 6.01
N PHE A 47 8.79 2.21 5.14
CA PHE A 47 8.56 3.61 5.49
C PHE A 47 7.30 3.75 6.35
N GLU A 48 7.17 4.84 7.09
CA GLU A 48 6.05 5.05 8.02
C GLU A 48 4.68 4.92 7.35
N TYR A 49 4.52 5.54 6.18
CA TYR A 49 3.28 5.44 5.41
C TYR A 49 2.95 3.99 4.97
N GLN A 50 3.97 3.22 4.60
CA GLN A 50 3.81 1.79 4.29
C GLN A 50 3.37 0.98 5.51
N VAL A 51 3.93 1.27 6.69
CA VAL A 51 3.54 0.60 7.95
C VAL A 51 2.08 0.89 8.30
N VAL A 52 1.66 2.14 8.21
CA VAL A 52 0.27 2.54 8.50
C VAL A 52 -0.68 1.83 7.54
N THR A 53 -0.40 1.87 6.23
CA THR A 53 -1.27 1.27 5.20
C THR A 53 -1.34 -0.26 5.30
N TYR A 54 -0.24 -0.92 5.67
CA TYR A 54 -0.23 -2.37 5.90
C TYR A 54 -1.00 -2.76 7.17
N ASN A 55 -0.91 -1.94 8.22
CA ASN A 55 -1.68 -2.17 9.44
C ASN A 55 -3.18 -2.01 9.22
N GLU A 56 -3.60 -1.07 8.34
CA GLU A 56 -4.99 -0.95 7.92
C GLU A 56 -5.48 -2.18 7.15
N LEU A 57 -4.66 -2.73 6.25
CA LEU A 57 -4.95 -4.01 5.59
C LEU A 57 -5.11 -5.13 6.61
N THR A 58 -4.17 -5.24 7.55
CA THR A 58 -4.19 -6.25 8.63
C THR A 58 -5.47 -6.17 9.48
N ASP A 59 -5.98 -4.96 9.73
CA ASP A 59 -7.24 -4.82 10.45
C ASP A 59 -8.46 -5.08 9.56
N ALA A 60 -8.41 -4.70 8.28
CA ALA A 60 -9.49 -4.94 7.32
C ALA A 60 -9.72 -6.45 7.05
N LEU A 61 -8.67 -7.27 7.11
CA LEU A 61 -8.77 -8.73 7.00
C LEU A 61 -9.65 -9.39 8.07
N LYS A 62 -9.97 -8.67 9.16
CA LYS A 62 -10.90 -9.15 10.21
C LYS A 62 -12.37 -8.89 9.85
N SER A 63 -12.61 -8.22 8.74
CA SER A 63 -13.94 -7.89 8.22
C SER A 63 -14.21 -8.65 6.91
N ASN A 64 -15.47 -8.71 6.49
CA ASN A 64 -15.87 -9.27 5.20
C ASN A 64 -16.03 -8.20 4.10
N ASP A 65 -15.35 -7.06 4.24
CA ASP A 65 -15.42 -5.95 3.28
C ASP A 65 -14.37 -6.15 2.18
N GLU A 66 -14.71 -6.96 1.18
CA GLU A 66 -13.80 -7.34 0.10
C GLU A 66 -13.32 -6.15 -0.73
N GLU A 67 -14.19 -5.17 -1.03
CA GLU A 67 -13.80 -3.97 -1.77
C GLU A 67 -12.74 -3.17 -1.00
N LYS A 68 -12.94 -2.99 0.32
CA LYS A 68 -11.94 -2.34 1.17
C LYS A 68 -10.63 -3.12 1.20
N ILE A 69 -10.67 -4.45 1.28
CA ILE A 69 -9.47 -5.29 1.26
C ILE A 69 -8.77 -5.16 -0.10
N ALA A 70 -9.49 -5.22 -1.22
CA ALA A 70 -8.95 -5.05 -2.56
C ALA A 70 -8.28 -3.67 -2.75
N ASN A 71 -8.94 -2.61 -2.27
CA ASN A 71 -8.39 -1.26 -2.26
C ASN A 71 -7.10 -1.16 -1.44
N LEU A 72 -7.02 -1.82 -0.27
CA LEU A 72 -5.83 -1.83 0.58
C LEU A 72 -4.71 -2.72 0.01
N VAL A 73 -5.04 -3.82 -0.66
CA VAL A 73 -4.08 -4.64 -1.42
C VAL A 73 -3.45 -3.83 -2.54
N ALA A 74 -4.26 -3.12 -3.34
CA ALA A 74 -3.78 -2.27 -4.43
C ALA A 74 -2.88 -1.12 -3.92
N GLN A 75 -3.28 -0.44 -2.82
CA GLN A 75 -2.47 0.61 -2.20
C GLN A 75 -1.13 0.07 -1.67
N ASN A 76 -1.14 -1.00 -0.88
CA ASN A 76 0.08 -1.59 -0.34
C ASN A 76 1.02 -2.07 -1.45
N PHE A 77 0.49 -2.66 -2.52
CA PHE A 77 1.26 -3.02 -3.69
C PHE A 77 1.91 -1.79 -4.33
N ALA A 78 1.15 -0.74 -4.62
CA ALA A 78 1.68 0.47 -5.24
C ALA A 78 2.78 1.12 -4.39
N ILE A 79 2.59 1.20 -3.07
CA ILE A 79 3.58 1.74 -2.14
C ILE A 79 4.88 0.94 -2.20
N ASP A 80 4.80 -0.39 -2.09
CA ASP A 80 5.99 -1.24 -2.00
C ASP A 80 6.71 -1.42 -3.33
N PHE A 81 5.94 -1.50 -4.42
CA PHE A 81 6.43 -1.74 -5.78
C PHE A 81 7.07 -0.48 -6.41
N PHE A 82 6.57 0.71 -6.10
CA PHE A 82 7.12 1.97 -6.65
C PHE A 82 8.07 2.70 -5.71
N SER A 83 8.23 2.26 -4.45
CA SER A 83 9.26 2.77 -3.56
C SER A 83 10.55 1.97 -3.73
N LEU A 84 11.58 2.61 -4.29
CA LEU A 84 12.85 1.95 -4.60
C LEU A 84 13.91 2.17 -3.52
N LYS A 85 13.82 3.24 -2.72
CA LYS A 85 14.86 3.61 -1.75
C LYS A 85 15.09 2.57 -0.66
N ASN A 86 14.10 1.76 -0.30
CA ASN A 86 14.24 0.70 0.72
C ASN A 86 14.67 -0.66 0.14
N LYS A 87 14.94 -0.74 -1.16
CA LYS A 87 15.37 -1.98 -1.82
C LYS A 87 16.88 -2.13 -1.73
N GLU A 88 17.37 -3.36 -1.78
CA GLU A 88 18.81 -3.63 -1.78
C GLU A 88 19.40 -3.65 -3.20
N SER A 89 18.63 -4.12 -4.18
CA SER A 89 19.03 -4.18 -5.59
C SER A 89 17.80 -4.11 -6.50
N SER A 90 18.02 -4.14 -7.82
CA SER A 90 16.94 -4.29 -8.80
C SER A 90 16.18 -5.63 -8.67
N GLU A 91 16.77 -6.64 -8.03
CA GLU A 91 16.15 -7.95 -7.80
C GLU A 91 15.26 -8.00 -6.55
N ASP A 92 15.38 -7.00 -5.67
CA ASP A 92 14.57 -6.85 -4.46
C ASP A 92 13.25 -6.16 -4.80
N VAL A 93 12.40 -6.88 -5.56
CA VAL A 93 11.11 -6.38 -6.06
C VAL A 93 10.07 -6.40 -4.94
N GLY A 94 9.49 -5.23 -4.64
CA GLY A 94 8.45 -5.07 -3.64
C GLY A 94 7.08 -5.55 -4.13
N GLY A 95 6.13 -5.74 -3.22
CA GLY A 95 4.72 -6.02 -3.56
C GLY A 95 4.44 -7.43 -4.06
N LEU A 96 5.44 -8.30 -4.24
CA LEU A 96 5.25 -9.67 -4.75
C LEU A 96 4.35 -10.54 -3.86
N THR A 97 4.22 -10.21 -2.58
CA THR A 97 3.28 -10.92 -1.68
C THR A 97 1.84 -10.81 -2.18
N TYR A 98 1.45 -9.74 -2.88
CA TYR A 98 0.09 -9.55 -3.39
C TYR A 98 -0.17 -10.27 -4.72
N ILE A 99 0.85 -10.91 -5.31
CA ILE A 99 0.78 -11.61 -6.59
C ILE A 99 0.54 -13.11 -6.34
N PRO A 100 -0.25 -13.80 -7.20
CA PRO A 100 -0.36 -15.26 -7.18
C PRO A 100 1.03 -15.90 -7.19
N GLU A 101 1.24 -16.91 -6.33
CA GLU A 101 2.57 -17.45 -6.05
C GLU A 101 3.28 -17.98 -7.31
N ASP A 102 2.54 -18.72 -8.14
CA ASP A 102 2.99 -19.26 -9.43
C ASP A 102 3.32 -18.20 -10.49
N ARG A 103 2.93 -16.93 -10.26
CA ARG A 103 3.20 -15.79 -11.15
C ARG A 103 4.28 -14.84 -10.64
N ARG A 104 4.77 -15.00 -9.41
CA ARG A 104 5.73 -14.05 -8.81
C ARG A 104 7.01 -13.89 -9.62
N GLU A 105 7.53 -14.96 -10.22
CA GLU A 105 8.76 -14.89 -11.03
C GLU A 105 8.58 -14.11 -12.34
N GLU A 106 7.40 -14.26 -12.97
CA GLU A 106 7.02 -13.50 -14.17
C GLU A 106 6.93 -12.00 -13.83
N TRP A 107 6.22 -11.68 -12.73
CA TRP A 107 6.10 -10.30 -12.24
C TRP A 107 7.43 -9.69 -11.82
N LYS A 108 8.29 -10.48 -11.16
CA LYS A 108 9.64 -10.07 -10.80
C LYS A 108 10.46 -9.73 -12.05
N THR A 109 10.42 -10.59 -13.07
CA THR A 109 11.10 -10.36 -14.36
C THR A 109 10.59 -9.10 -15.04
N PHE A 110 9.26 -8.89 -15.07
CA PHE A 110 8.67 -7.66 -15.58
C PHE A 110 9.16 -6.42 -14.82
N ALA A 111 9.10 -6.45 -13.49
CA ALA A 111 9.50 -5.33 -12.65
C ALA A 111 10.98 -4.97 -12.86
N MET A 112 11.87 -5.97 -12.89
CA MET A 112 13.29 -5.80 -13.15
C MET A 112 13.58 -5.12 -14.50
N ASN A 113 12.83 -5.48 -15.54
CA ASN A 113 13.07 -4.98 -16.89
C ASN A 113 12.46 -3.60 -17.17
N TYR A 114 11.40 -3.21 -16.46
CA TYR A 114 10.63 -2.00 -16.82
C TYR A 114 10.51 -0.98 -15.70
N VAL A 115 10.45 -1.41 -14.43
CA VAL A 115 10.21 -0.50 -13.29
C VAL A 115 11.49 -0.28 -12.49
N TYR A 116 12.30 -1.33 -12.32
CA TYR A 116 13.54 -1.33 -11.55
C TYR A 116 14.77 -1.23 -12.46
N ALA A 117 14.59 -1.10 -13.77
CA ALA A 117 15.67 -1.10 -14.76
C ALA A 117 16.73 -0.02 -14.49
N ASN A 118 16.29 1.16 -14.03
CA ASN A 118 17.17 2.29 -13.74
C ASN A 118 17.68 2.32 -12.29
N TYR A 119 17.33 1.33 -11.46
CA TYR A 119 17.69 1.29 -10.05
C TYR A 119 19.21 1.47 -9.87
N ARG A 120 20.00 0.68 -10.60
CA ARG A 120 21.46 0.69 -10.47
C ARG A 120 22.05 2.03 -10.90
N PHE A 121 21.59 2.58 -12.02
CA PHE A 121 22.06 3.88 -12.52
C PHE A 121 21.77 4.99 -11.50
N ILE A 122 20.55 5.07 -10.97
CA ILE A 122 20.19 6.10 -9.99
C ILE A 122 20.97 5.91 -8.69
N SER A 123 21.09 4.68 -8.21
CA SER A 123 21.83 4.35 -6.99
C SER A 123 23.33 4.65 -7.11
N ASP A 124 23.97 4.32 -8.23
CA ASP A 124 25.41 4.48 -8.43
C ASP A 124 25.77 5.95 -8.73
N ASP A 125 24.99 6.64 -9.57
CA ASP A 125 25.33 7.99 -10.05
C ASP A 125 24.80 9.12 -9.14
N TYR A 126 23.64 8.91 -8.50
CA TYR A 126 22.99 9.93 -7.66
C TYR A 126 22.93 9.51 -6.18
N GLY A 127 23.18 8.24 -5.86
CA GLY A 127 23.11 7.72 -4.50
C GLY A 127 21.72 7.25 -4.10
N LYS A 128 21.67 6.19 -3.26
CA LYS A 128 20.43 5.54 -2.76
C LYS A 128 19.42 6.53 -2.16
N ALA A 129 19.87 7.65 -1.60
CA ALA A 129 19.00 8.68 -1.01
C ALA A 129 18.07 9.35 -2.03
N ASN A 130 18.43 9.33 -3.31
CA ASN A 130 17.68 9.94 -4.40
C ASN A 130 16.67 8.98 -5.05
N LEU A 131 16.61 7.71 -4.65
CA LEU A 131 15.61 6.79 -5.16
C LEU A 131 14.20 7.19 -4.68
N PRO A 132 13.16 6.96 -5.50
CA PRO A 132 11.80 7.37 -5.16
C PRO A 132 11.28 6.61 -3.94
N VAL A 133 10.45 7.31 -3.16
CA VAL A 133 9.63 6.79 -2.08
C VAL A 133 8.21 7.28 -2.31
N VAL A 134 7.25 6.38 -2.34
CA VAL A 134 5.83 6.74 -2.42
C VAL A 134 5.42 7.40 -1.10
N SER A 135 5.00 8.66 -1.17
CA SER A 135 4.50 9.44 -0.03
C SER A 135 2.98 9.30 0.15
N GLU A 136 2.25 9.02 -0.94
CA GLU A 136 0.81 8.75 -0.90
C GLU A 136 0.43 7.82 -2.07
N ALA A 137 -0.40 6.81 -1.78
CA ALA A 137 -1.08 5.97 -2.76
C ALA A 137 -2.58 6.07 -2.50
N LYS A 138 -3.27 6.91 -3.27
CA LYS A 138 -4.67 7.24 -3.02
C LYS A 138 -5.59 6.52 -4.01
N VAL A 139 -6.57 5.77 -3.50
CA VAL A 139 -7.67 5.24 -4.32
C VAL A 139 -8.50 6.42 -4.85
N THR A 140 -8.57 6.55 -6.17
CA THR A 140 -9.37 7.57 -6.84
C THR A 140 -10.65 7.01 -7.44
N ASN A 141 -10.66 5.73 -7.78
CA ASN A 141 -11.82 5.03 -8.31
C ASN A 141 -11.70 3.52 -8.05
N THR A 142 -12.84 2.87 -7.81
CA THR A 142 -12.94 1.41 -7.73
C THR A 142 -14.19 0.99 -8.49
N THR A 143 -14.03 0.05 -9.42
CA THR A 143 -15.14 -0.56 -10.18
C THR A 143 -14.99 -2.08 -10.17
N THR A 144 -16.02 -2.79 -10.63
CA THR A 144 -15.97 -4.24 -10.83
C THR A 144 -16.03 -4.58 -12.32
N GLU A 145 -15.19 -5.52 -12.76
CA GLU A 145 -15.16 -6.01 -14.14
C GLU A 145 -15.15 -7.55 -14.14
N ALA A 146 -16.07 -8.17 -14.86
CA ALA A 146 -16.06 -9.62 -15.06
C ALA A 146 -14.96 -9.99 -16.06
N LEU A 147 -14.06 -10.90 -15.67
CA LEU A 147 -12.97 -11.38 -16.51
C LEU A 147 -12.69 -12.86 -16.26
N SER A 148 -12.07 -13.53 -17.24
CA SER A 148 -11.55 -14.88 -17.06
C SER A 148 -10.05 -14.82 -16.75
N TYR A 149 -9.59 -15.55 -15.74
CA TYR A 149 -8.19 -15.64 -15.36
C TYR A 149 -7.76 -17.08 -15.10
N THR A 150 -6.51 -17.41 -15.45
CA THR A 150 -5.95 -18.75 -15.26
C THR A 150 -5.27 -18.85 -13.89
N VAL A 151 -5.85 -19.65 -13.01
CA VAL A 151 -5.38 -19.89 -11.64
C VAL A 151 -4.89 -21.32 -11.46
N THR A 152 -3.99 -21.50 -10.50
CA THR A 152 -3.64 -22.82 -9.98
C THR A 152 -4.64 -23.19 -8.87
N VAL A 153 -5.35 -24.29 -9.07
CA VAL A 153 -6.28 -24.88 -8.09
C VAL A 153 -5.50 -25.94 -7.31
N PRO A 154 -5.34 -25.80 -5.99
CA PRO A 154 -4.64 -26.78 -5.19
C PRO A 154 -5.31 -28.15 -5.23
N GLY A 155 -4.50 -29.19 -5.41
CA GLY A 155 -4.93 -30.57 -5.21
C GLY A 155 -5.22 -30.87 -3.74
N ASN A 156 -5.89 -31.99 -3.50
CA ASN A 156 -6.13 -32.54 -2.18
C ASN A 156 -5.30 -33.82 -2.03
N GLU A 157 -4.22 -33.74 -1.25
CA GLU A 157 -3.34 -34.88 -0.98
C GLU A 157 -4.08 -36.07 -0.38
N ALA A 158 -5.10 -35.84 0.46
CA ALA A 158 -5.88 -36.91 1.08
C ALA A 158 -6.78 -37.65 0.06
N GLU A 159 -7.12 -36.98 -1.03
CA GLU A 159 -7.89 -37.54 -2.15
C GLU A 159 -7.00 -38.00 -3.31
N GLY A 160 -5.68 -37.83 -3.20
CA GLY A 160 -4.71 -38.20 -4.24
C GLY A 160 -4.79 -37.32 -5.49
N THR A 161 -5.32 -36.11 -5.38
CA THR A 161 -5.39 -35.15 -6.49
C THR A 161 -4.20 -34.18 -6.44
N THR A 162 -3.73 -33.78 -7.62
CA THR A 162 -2.62 -32.82 -7.78
C THR A 162 -3.18 -31.46 -8.16
N ASP A 163 -2.34 -30.43 -8.02
CA ASP A 163 -2.68 -29.09 -8.50
C ASP A 163 -3.07 -29.11 -9.99
N THR A 164 -4.10 -28.36 -10.33
CA THR A 164 -4.55 -28.17 -11.72
C THR A 164 -4.46 -26.70 -12.09
N VAL A 165 -4.28 -26.43 -13.38
CA VAL A 165 -4.30 -25.07 -13.92
C VAL A 165 -5.57 -24.91 -14.71
N GLU A 166 -6.45 -24.01 -14.27
CA GLU A 166 -7.79 -23.85 -14.81
C GLU A 166 -8.10 -22.38 -15.07
N THR A 167 -8.92 -22.12 -16.09
CA THR A 167 -9.45 -20.78 -16.34
C THR A 167 -10.80 -20.66 -15.69
N GLN A 168 -10.95 -19.67 -14.81
CA GLN A 168 -12.17 -19.39 -14.07
C GLN A 168 -12.60 -17.95 -14.31
N ASP A 169 -13.89 -17.69 -14.14
CA ASP A 169 -14.46 -16.35 -14.22
C ASP A 169 -14.46 -15.68 -12.83
N PHE A 170 -14.04 -14.43 -12.80
CA PHE A 170 -13.94 -13.61 -11.59
C PHE A 170 -14.62 -12.26 -11.80
N ASP A 171 -15.26 -11.75 -10.75
CA ASP A 171 -15.61 -10.34 -10.63
C ASP A 171 -14.40 -9.60 -10.03
N ALA A 172 -13.56 -9.03 -10.89
CA ALA A 172 -12.36 -8.34 -10.46
C ALA A 172 -12.66 -6.93 -9.97
N TYR A 173 -12.05 -6.53 -8.86
CA TYR A 173 -11.97 -5.13 -8.46
C TYR A 173 -10.90 -4.44 -9.31
N VAL A 174 -11.32 -3.42 -10.06
CA VAL A 174 -10.45 -2.56 -10.86
C VAL A 174 -10.24 -1.27 -10.09
N VAL A 175 -9.07 -1.15 -9.46
CA VAL A 175 -8.72 -0.07 -8.54
C VAL A 175 -7.77 0.91 -9.25
N THR A 176 -8.17 2.16 -9.36
CA THR A 176 -7.32 3.25 -9.84
C THR A 176 -6.67 3.94 -8.65
N ILE A 177 -5.33 3.99 -8.65
CA ILE A 177 -4.51 4.62 -7.62
C ILE A 177 -3.77 5.82 -8.22
N SER A 178 -3.90 6.98 -7.58
CA SER A 178 -2.99 8.11 -7.79
C SER A 178 -1.79 7.98 -6.84
N ILE A 179 -0.58 8.20 -7.37
CA ILE A 179 0.67 7.96 -6.67
C ILE A 179 1.44 9.29 -6.59
N SER A 180 1.80 9.67 -5.37
CA SER A 180 2.69 10.80 -5.07
C SER A 180 3.98 10.29 -4.44
N TYR A 181 5.06 11.05 -4.63
CA TYR A 181 6.39 10.70 -4.14
C TYR A 181 6.91 11.75 -3.17
N GLU A 182 7.83 11.35 -2.29
CA GLU A 182 8.73 12.27 -1.60
C GLU A 182 9.65 12.96 -2.61
N ASP A 183 10.30 14.06 -2.19
CA ASP A 183 11.29 14.75 -3.02
C ASP A 183 12.40 13.78 -3.46
N THR A 184 12.62 13.72 -4.78
CA THR A 184 13.58 12.82 -5.44
C THR A 184 14.26 13.53 -6.60
N SER A 185 15.47 13.08 -6.95
CA SER A 185 16.16 13.55 -8.16
C SER A 185 15.70 12.83 -9.43
N VAL A 186 14.86 11.81 -9.33
CA VAL A 186 14.25 11.15 -10.50
C VAL A 186 13.25 12.12 -11.14
N LYS A 187 13.27 12.21 -12.46
CA LYS A 187 12.37 13.13 -13.17
C LYS A 187 10.93 12.67 -13.03
N ALA A 188 10.01 13.64 -12.91
CA ALA A 188 8.60 13.35 -12.70
C ALA A 188 7.94 12.55 -13.84
N ASP A 189 8.42 12.69 -15.08
CA ASP A 189 7.94 11.92 -16.25
C ASP A 189 8.48 10.47 -16.29
N GLU A 190 9.48 10.17 -15.48
CA GLU A 190 10.01 8.81 -15.26
C GLU A 190 9.30 8.10 -14.07
N LEU A 191 8.47 8.82 -13.32
CA LEU A 191 7.71 8.31 -12.18
C LEU A 191 6.26 7.99 -12.56
N LYS A 192 5.78 6.84 -12.08
CA LYS A 192 4.38 6.42 -12.29
C LYS A 192 3.48 7.21 -11.35
N SER A 193 2.68 8.13 -11.87
CA SER A 193 1.77 8.98 -11.08
C SER A 193 0.34 8.41 -10.96
N GLU A 194 0.01 7.40 -11.77
CA GLU A 194 -1.27 6.71 -11.75
C GLU A 194 -1.09 5.25 -12.16
N ALA A 195 -1.79 4.34 -11.49
CA ALA A 195 -1.85 2.92 -11.82
C ALA A 195 -3.30 2.41 -11.76
N THR A 196 -3.66 1.50 -12.65
CA THR A 196 -4.89 0.71 -12.56
C THR A 196 -4.53 -0.74 -12.27
N ILE A 197 -5.06 -1.26 -11.17
CA ILE A 197 -4.71 -2.56 -10.60
C ILE A 197 -5.96 -3.43 -10.58
N TYR A 198 -5.86 -4.65 -11.11
CA TYR A 198 -6.94 -5.62 -11.09
C TYR A 198 -6.70 -6.63 -9.97
N VAL A 199 -7.66 -6.73 -9.07
CA VAL A 199 -7.63 -7.62 -7.91
C VAL A 199 -8.76 -8.63 -8.01
N ILE A 200 -8.44 -9.92 -7.90
CA ILE A 200 -9.45 -11.00 -7.83
C ILE A 200 -9.47 -11.62 -6.44
N ASN A 201 -10.62 -12.14 -6.03
CA ASN A 201 -10.73 -13.00 -4.87
C ASN A 201 -10.49 -14.46 -5.30
N ASN A 202 -9.29 -14.97 -5.03
CA ASN A 202 -8.90 -16.34 -5.32
C ASN A 202 -8.93 -17.14 -4.01
N ASN A 203 -10.00 -17.92 -3.80
CA ASN A 203 -10.20 -18.77 -2.63
C ASN A 203 -10.06 -18.02 -1.28
N GLY A 204 -10.62 -16.82 -1.19
CA GLY A 204 -10.61 -15.98 0.03
C GLY A 204 -9.37 -15.10 0.16
N ARG A 205 -8.42 -15.19 -0.78
CA ARG A 205 -7.24 -14.34 -0.84
C ARG A 205 -7.38 -13.34 -1.98
N LEU A 206 -7.26 -12.05 -1.68
CA LEU A 206 -7.30 -11.01 -2.71
C LEU A 206 -5.91 -10.88 -3.34
N GLU A 207 -5.83 -11.05 -4.66
CA GLU A 207 -4.58 -11.15 -5.42
C GLU A 207 -4.59 -10.24 -6.63
N ILE A 208 -3.46 -9.60 -6.91
CA ILE A 208 -3.27 -8.74 -8.09
C ILE A 208 -2.88 -9.57 -9.29
N ILE A 209 -3.66 -9.45 -10.36
CA ILE A 209 -3.46 -10.22 -11.60
C ILE A 209 -3.04 -9.36 -12.80
N LYS A 210 -3.17 -8.03 -12.68
CA LYS A 210 -2.84 -7.10 -13.76
C LYS A 210 -2.52 -5.71 -13.20
N LEU A 211 -1.52 -5.07 -13.79
CA LEU A 211 -1.12 -3.69 -13.55
C LEU A 211 -1.13 -2.94 -14.90
N GLN A 212 -1.72 -1.74 -14.93
CA GLN A 212 -1.75 -0.83 -16.09
C GLN A 212 -1.32 0.58 -15.70
#